data_AF-A0A6P8YLW8-F1
#
_entry.id   AF-A0A6P8YLW8-F1
#
_cell.length_a   1.000
_cell.length_b   1.000
_cell.length_c   1.000
_cell.angle_alpha   90.00
_cell.angle_beta   90.00
_cell.angle_gamma   90.00
#
_symmetry.space_group_name_H-M   'P 1'
#
loop_
_entity.id
_entity.type
_entity.pdbx_description
1 polymer ?
#
loop_
_entity_poly.entity_id
_entity_poly.type
_entity_poly.pdbx_seq_one_letter_code
_entity_poly.pdbx_strand_id
1 'polypeptide(L)'
;MRASGNTARFMLHSEVADVYLSATVVTTEEDDQFYHTQPVVTHWYHLFVRKGAPQVSADSYIRALSPSMWAMTLAAVLLLCVVLRAMVWLRTAVGMGSGMEPANTSLGHCFLAVLGCICTQGWQESPSCLSIRLIVVTTLLFGYLLCNSYSAVLISYLASGHSTAPFSGLDDVAKKGTHVLCVRNESYAYLTLKVRPQRDKL
;
A
#
# COMPACT_ATOMS: atom_id res chain seq x y z
N MET A 1 37.93 -30.56 -8.25
CA MET A 1 37.10 -30.61 -9.49
C MET A 1 35.64 -30.46 -9.12
N ARG A 2 34.85 -29.65 -9.85
CA ARG A 2 33.42 -29.47 -9.56
C ARG A 2 32.62 -30.43 -10.44
N ALA A 3 32.34 -31.63 -9.93
CA ALA A 3 31.54 -32.64 -10.63
C ALA A 3 30.04 -32.31 -10.54
N SER A 4 29.31 -32.49 -11.64
CA SER A 4 27.84 -32.43 -11.64
C SER A 4 27.28 -33.54 -10.74
N GLY A 5 26.09 -33.35 -10.16
CA GLY A 5 25.49 -34.31 -9.22
C GLY A 5 25.42 -35.74 -9.76
N ASN A 6 25.07 -35.91 -11.04
CA ASN A 6 25.02 -37.22 -11.70
C ASN A 6 26.43 -37.82 -11.88
N THR A 7 27.43 -37.01 -12.21
CA THR A 7 28.82 -37.44 -12.35
C THR A 7 29.41 -37.86 -11.02
N ALA A 8 29.06 -37.15 -9.95
CA ALA A 8 29.50 -37.49 -8.61
C ALA A 8 28.92 -38.82 -8.12
N ARG A 9 27.63 -39.06 -8.38
CA ARG A 9 26.98 -40.36 -8.10
C ARG A 9 27.65 -41.50 -8.86
N PHE A 10 27.96 -41.29 -10.13
CA PHE A 10 28.70 -42.28 -10.91
C PHE A 10 30.09 -42.58 -10.32
N MET A 11 30.83 -41.55 -9.90
CA MET A 11 32.15 -41.70 -9.27
C MET A 11 32.09 -42.43 -7.93
N LEU A 12 31.05 -42.19 -7.12
CA LEU A 12 30.81 -42.93 -5.89
C LEU A 12 30.50 -44.41 -6.17
N HIS A 13 29.68 -44.69 -7.18
CA HIS A 13 29.33 -46.06 -7.56
C HIS A 13 30.52 -46.82 -8.18
N SER A 14 31.39 -46.12 -8.91
CA SER A 14 32.57 -46.73 -9.55
C SER A 14 33.76 -46.87 -8.59
N GLU A 15 33.58 -46.61 -7.29
CA GLU A 15 34.65 -46.62 -6.26
C GLU A 15 35.84 -45.70 -6.60
N VAL A 16 35.60 -44.67 -7.42
CA VAL A 16 36.61 -43.67 -7.79
C VAL A 16 36.65 -42.52 -6.76
N ALA A 17 35.56 -42.34 -6.02
CA ALA A 17 35.46 -41.40 -4.91
C ALA A 17 34.78 -42.06 -3.72
N ASP A 18 35.33 -41.86 -2.51
CA ASP A 18 34.76 -42.41 -1.27
C ASP A 18 33.71 -41.49 -0.63
N VAL A 19 33.90 -40.17 -0.79
CA VAL A 19 33.05 -39.15 -0.15
C VAL A 19 32.73 -38.05 -1.15
N TYR A 20 31.45 -37.68 -1.21
CA TYR A 20 30.98 -36.56 -1.99
C TYR A 20 30.41 -35.46 -1.10
N LEU A 21 31.03 -34.28 -1.14
CA LEU A 21 30.57 -33.11 -0.42
C LEU A 21 30.02 -32.08 -1.39
N SER A 22 28.71 -31.90 -1.39
CA SER A 22 28.02 -30.89 -2.18
C SER A 22 26.67 -30.55 -1.57
N ALA A 23 26.12 -29.38 -1.92
CA ALA A 23 24.75 -29.02 -1.59
C ALA A 23 23.79 -29.84 -2.47
N THR A 24 23.51 -31.06 -2.05
CA THR A 24 22.53 -31.95 -2.66
C THR A 24 21.28 -32.03 -1.80
N VAL A 25 20.13 -32.15 -2.45
CA VAL A 25 18.87 -32.41 -1.76
C VAL A 25 18.79 -33.91 -1.50
N VAL A 26 18.59 -34.30 -0.24
CA VAL A 26 18.34 -35.70 0.12
C VAL A 26 16.83 -35.93 0.05
N THR A 27 16.42 -36.98 -0.64
CA THR A 27 15.00 -37.32 -0.83
C THR A 27 14.77 -38.76 -0.35
N THR A 28 13.60 -39.02 0.22
CA THR A 28 13.28 -40.34 0.83
C THR A 28 13.23 -41.50 -0.17
N GLU A 29 13.13 -41.22 -1.48
CA GLU A 29 13.13 -42.25 -2.53
C GLU A 29 14.54 -42.65 -2.97
N GLU A 30 15.55 -41.81 -2.76
CA GLU A 30 16.95 -42.09 -3.12
C GLU A 30 17.76 -42.69 -1.95
N ASP A 31 17.09 -42.90 -0.81
CA ASP A 31 17.70 -43.27 0.48
C ASP A 31 18.30 -44.70 0.49
N ASP A 32 18.01 -45.51 -0.52
CA ASP A 32 18.42 -46.92 -0.56
C ASP A 32 19.80 -47.16 -1.21
N GLN A 33 20.37 -46.16 -1.89
CA GLN A 33 21.62 -46.34 -2.65
C GLN A 33 22.87 -45.73 -2.00
N PHE A 34 22.72 -44.73 -1.13
CA PHE A 34 23.84 -44.03 -0.52
C PHE A 34 23.56 -43.68 0.94
N TYR A 35 24.57 -43.83 1.81
CA TYR A 35 24.49 -43.36 3.19
C TYR A 35 24.65 -41.85 3.24
N HIS A 36 23.63 -41.16 3.76
CA HIS A 36 23.65 -39.72 3.96
C HIS A 36 23.95 -39.35 5.42
N THR A 37 24.70 -38.27 5.62
CA THR A 37 24.85 -37.67 6.95
C THR A 37 23.56 -36.93 7.35
N GLN A 38 23.47 -36.53 8.62
CA GLN A 38 22.38 -35.65 9.05
C GLN A 38 22.35 -34.35 8.22
N PRO A 39 21.14 -33.88 7.84
CA PRO A 39 21.01 -32.68 7.03
C PRO A 39 21.54 -31.47 7.80
N VAL A 40 22.51 -30.77 7.21
CA VAL A 40 23.14 -29.59 7.81
C VAL A 40 22.26 -28.35 7.64
N VAL A 41 21.50 -28.26 6.55
CA VAL A 41 20.65 -27.10 6.22
C VAL A 41 19.31 -27.57 5.67
N THR A 42 18.22 -27.02 6.21
CA THR A 42 16.87 -27.16 5.64
C THR A 42 16.55 -25.93 4.79
N HIS A 43 16.06 -26.11 3.57
CA HIS A 43 15.72 -25.02 2.66
C HIS A 43 14.26 -25.06 2.21
N TRP A 44 13.68 -23.89 1.95
CA TRP A 44 12.32 -23.73 1.44
C TRP A 44 12.35 -23.11 0.04
N TYR A 45 11.34 -23.44 -0.77
CA TYR A 45 11.18 -22.81 -2.08
C TYR A 45 10.30 -21.56 -1.96
N HIS A 46 10.81 -20.44 -2.49
CA HIS A 46 10.07 -19.20 -2.59
C HIS A 46 9.94 -18.81 -4.06
N LEU A 47 8.78 -18.25 -4.41
CA LEU A 47 8.53 -17.73 -5.74
C LEU A 47 9.00 -16.29 -5.83
N PHE A 48 9.90 -16.02 -6.77
CA PHE A 48 10.41 -14.68 -7.01
C PHE A 48 9.75 -14.09 -8.25
N VAL A 49 9.29 -12.85 -8.14
CA VAL A 49 8.72 -12.09 -9.25
C VAL A 49 9.47 -10.77 -9.37
N ARG A 50 9.67 -10.33 -10.61
CA ARG A 50 10.25 -9.01 -10.86
C ARG A 50 9.26 -7.95 -10.38
N LYS A 51 9.69 -7.07 -9.47
CA LYS A 51 8.90 -5.92 -9.05
C LYS A 51 8.59 -5.04 -10.27
N GLY A 52 7.30 -4.81 -10.54
CA GLY A 52 6.88 -3.85 -11.56
C GLY A 52 7.33 -2.43 -11.19
N ALA A 53 7.54 -1.57 -12.18
CA ALA A 53 7.82 -0.17 -11.90
C ALA A 53 6.64 0.44 -11.12
N PRO A 54 6.88 1.21 -10.04
CA PRO A 54 5.81 1.86 -9.30
C PRO A 54 5.14 2.89 -10.21
N GLN A 55 3.92 2.58 -10.66
CA GLN A 55 3.11 3.51 -11.44
C GLN A 55 2.40 4.46 -10.47
N VAL A 56 2.95 5.66 -10.31
CA VAL A 56 2.29 6.73 -9.55
C VAL A 56 1.23 7.36 -10.46
N SER A 57 0.01 6.84 -10.40
CA SER A 57 -1.16 7.47 -11.05
C SER A 57 -1.63 8.68 -10.24
N ALA A 58 -2.19 9.69 -10.91
CA ALA A 58 -2.84 10.85 -10.28
C ALA A 58 -3.97 10.44 -9.31
N ASP A 59 -4.59 9.28 -9.52
CA ASP A 59 -5.60 8.73 -8.60
C ASP A 59 -5.05 8.48 -7.19
N SER A 60 -3.72 8.39 -7.04
CA SER A 60 -3.06 8.19 -5.74
C SER A 60 -3.31 9.35 -4.77
N TYR A 61 -3.52 10.57 -5.27
CA TYR A 61 -3.83 11.73 -4.42
C TYR A 61 -5.21 11.60 -3.78
N ILE A 62 -6.22 11.16 -4.55
CA ILE A 62 -7.58 10.98 -4.03
C ILE A 62 -7.66 9.72 -3.15
N ARG A 63 -6.92 8.66 -3.51
CA ARG A 63 -6.85 7.40 -2.76
C ARG A 63 -6.13 7.50 -1.43
N ALA A 64 -5.32 8.54 -1.20
CA ALA A 64 -4.68 8.76 0.09
C ALA A 64 -5.72 8.90 1.22
N LEU A 65 -6.92 9.40 0.91
CA LEU A 65 -8.01 9.52 1.87
C LEU A 65 -9.16 8.58 1.49
N SER A 66 -9.72 7.87 2.47
CA SER A 66 -10.83 6.96 2.22
C SER A 66 -12.10 7.72 1.82
N PRO A 67 -13.02 7.10 1.04
CA PRO A 67 -14.28 7.74 0.67
C PRO A 67 -15.11 8.18 1.87
N SER A 68 -15.07 7.41 2.97
CA SER A 68 -15.71 7.75 4.24
C SER A 68 -15.14 9.03 4.85
N MET A 69 -13.82 9.20 4.83
CA MET A 69 -13.16 10.39 5.36
C MET A 69 -13.45 11.62 4.51
N TRP A 70 -13.46 11.50 3.18
CA TRP A 70 -13.91 12.58 2.28
C TRP A 70 -15.33 13.04 2.61
N ALA A 71 -16.25 12.11 2.84
CA ALA A 71 -17.62 12.44 3.22
C ALA A 71 -17.68 13.16 4.58
N MET A 72 -16.90 12.70 5.56
CA MET A 72 -16.82 13.35 6.88
C MET A 72 -16.20 14.74 6.82
N THR A 73 -15.15 14.93 6.01
CA THR A 73 -14.55 16.24 5.78
C THR A 73 -15.56 17.19 5.15
N LEU A 74 -16.29 16.75 4.11
CA LEU A 74 -17.33 17.56 3.47
C LEU A 74 -18.45 17.92 4.47
N ALA A 75 -18.90 16.97 5.27
CA ALA A 75 -19.90 17.19 6.31
C ALA A 75 -19.42 18.21 7.36
N ALA A 76 -18.16 18.15 7.77
CA ALA A 76 -17.55 19.11 8.69
C ALA A 76 -17.48 20.52 8.08
N VAL A 77 -17.11 20.64 6.79
CA VAL A 77 -17.11 21.93 6.09
C VAL A 77 -18.52 22.53 6.04
N LEU A 78 -19.53 21.73 5.68
CA LEU A 78 -20.92 22.18 5.63
C LEU A 78 -21.42 22.60 7.02
N LEU A 79 -21.08 21.85 8.07
CA LEU A 79 -21.41 22.21 9.44
C LEU A 79 -20.79 23.55 9.84
N LEU A 80 -19.51 23.78 9.54
CA LEU A 80 -18.83 25.05 9.83
C LEU A 80 -19.47 26.23 9.07
N CYS A 81 -19.86 26.03 7.80
CA CYS A 81 -20.62 27.01 7.01
C CYS A 81 -21.97 27.34 7.67
N VAL A 82 -22.72 26.33 8.13
CA VAL A 82 -24.02 26.51 8.79
C VAL A 82 -23.86 27.24 10.12
N VAL A 83 -22.87 26.86 10.93
CA VAL A 83 -22.59 27.52 12.22
C VAL A 83 -22.22 28.99 12.00
N LEU A 84 -21.33 29.27 11.05
CA LEU A 84 -20.98 30.65 10.70
C LEU A 84 -22.21 31.45 10.25
N ARG A 85 -23.04 30.87 9.38
CA ARG A 85 -24.26 31.51 8.88
C ARG A 85 -25.27 31.78 10.00
N ALA A 86 -25.49 30.81 10.88
CA ALA A 86 -26.39 30.90 12.02
C ALA A 86 -25.94 32.00 12.99
N MET A 87 -24.63 32.11 13.24
CA MET A 87 -24.06 33.12 14.12
C MET A 87 -24.17 34.53 13.54
N VAL A 88 -23.98 34.69 12.23
CA VAL A 88 -24.22 35.97 11.56
C VAL A 88 -25.71 36.33 11.57
N TRP A 89 -26.60 35.36 11.30
CA TRP A 89 -28.05 35.57 11.33
C TRP A 89 -28.55 35.96 12.73
N LEU A 90 -28.11 35.24 13.77
CA LEU A 90 -28.47 35.54 15.16
C LEU A 90 -28.05 36.95 15.55
N ARG A 91 -26.84 37.36 15.14
CA ARG A 91 -26.35 38.72 15.40
C ARG A 91 -27.21 39.79 14.73
N THR A 92 -27.64 39.56 13.48
CA THR A 92 -28.56 40.47 12.79
C THR A 92 -29.93 40.52 13.46
N ALA A 93 -30.44 39.38 13.95
CA ALA A 93 -31.75 39.30 14.62
C ALA A 93 -31.77 39.99 15.99
N VAL A 94 -30.66 39.97 16.73
CA VAL A 94 -30.53 40.61 18.06
C VAL A 94 -30.24 42.12 17.96
N GLY A 95 -30.10 42.67 16.75
CA GLY A 95 -29.86 44.11 16.55
C GLY A 95 -28.44 44.57 16.92
N MET A 96 -27.50 43.65 17.20
CA MET A 96 -26.08 43.93 17.48
C MET A 96 -25.25 44.09 16.18
N GLY A 97 -25.87 44.59 15.12
CA GLY A 97 -25.25 44.81 13.82
C GLY A 97 -24.33 46.03 13.87
N SER A 98 -23.04 45.82 14.17
CA SER A 98 -22.04 46.87 13.99
C SER A 98 -21.52 46.82 12.55
N GLY A 99 -21.97 47.73 11.68
CA GLY A 99 -21.27 48.20 10.47
C GLY A 99 -20.87 47.18 9.40
N MET A 100 -21.23 45.90 9.53
CA MET A 100 -21.07 44.91 8.47
C MET A 100 -22.30 45.06 7.56
N GLU A 101 -22.13 45.77 6.45
CA GLU A 101 -23.20 45.99 5.47
C GLU A 101 -23.87 44.65 5.09
N PRO A 102 -25.20 44.58 5.05
CA PRO A 102 -25.94 43.34 4.76
C PRO A 102 -25.62 42.73 3.39
N ALA A 103 -24.99 43.50 2.49
CA ALA A 103 -24.51 43.07 1.17
C ALA A 103 -23.43 41.96 1.22
N ASN A 104 -22.60 41.90 2.28
CA ASN A 104 -21.53 40.91 2.41
C ASN A 104 -22.00 39.54 2.95
N THR A 105 -23.31 39.33 3.08
CA THR A 105 -23.91 38.17 3.78
C THR A 105 -24.55 37.14 2.85
N SER A 106 -24.13 37.09 1.59
CA SER A 106 -24.54 36.02 0.67
C SER A 106 -24.02 34.67 1.16
N LEU A 107 -24.82 33.60 1.01
CA LEU A 107 -24.39 32.22 1.29
C LEU A 107 -23.09 31.87 0.57
N GLY A 108 -22.89 32.40 -0.64
CA GLY A 108 -21.65 32.23 -1.40
C GLY A 108 -20.43 32.85 -0.72
N HIS A 109 -20.57 34.02 -0.09
CA HIS A 109 -19.47 34.65 0.65
C HIS A 109 -19.11 33.85 1.91
N CYS A 110 -20.08 33.37 2.68
CA CYS A 110 -19.81 32.51 3.82
C CYS A 110 -19.11 31.21 3.40
N PHE A 111 -19.57 30.59 2.30
CA PHE A 111 -18.96 29.38 1.77
C PHE A 111 -17.51 29.61 1.30
N LEU A 112 -17.27 30.65 0.50
CA LEU A 112 -15.93 31.00 0.02
C LEU A 112 -14.99 31.38 1.17
N ALA A 113 -15.50 32.02 2.21
CA ALA A 113 -14.69 32.40 3.36
C ALA A 113 -14.29 31.18 4.22
N VAL A 114 -15.21 30.23 4.43
CA VAL A 114 -14.88 28.93 5.08
C VAL A 114 -13.92 28.13 4.21
N LEU A 115 -14.13 28.09 2.90
CA LEU A 115 -13.22 27.44 1.95
C LEU A 115 -11.82 28.05 2.01
N GLY A 116 -11.72 29.39 2.01
CA GLY A 116 -10.46 30.12 2.15
C GLY A 116 -9.74 29.83 3.45
N CYS A 117 -10.46 29.74 4.57
CA CYS A 117 -9.89 29.35 5.86
C CYS A 117 -9.37 27.90 5.86
N ILE A 118 -10.12 26.96 5.27
CA ILE A 118 -9.70 25.55 5.19
C ILE A 118 -8.48 25.39 4.27
N CYS A 119 -8.45 26.10 3.15
CA CYS A 119 -7.32 26.17 2.25
C CYS A 119 -6.16 27.03 2.80
N THR A 120 -6.21 27.46 4.06
CA THR A 120 -5.17 28.27 4.73
C THR A 120 -4.87 29.62 4.08
N GLN A 121 -5.78 30.13 3.24
CA GLN A 121 -5.67 31.45 2.60
C GLN A 121 -6.05 32.60 3.56
N GLY A 122 -6.71 32.27 4.67
CA GLY A 122 -7.11 33.23 5.69
C GLY A 122 -8.51 33.81 5.47
N TRP A 123 -8.76 34.96 6.07
CA TRP A 123 -10.03 35.67 6.02
C TRP A 123 -9.76 37.15 5.70
N GLN A 124 -10.43 37.69 4.66
CA GLN A 124 -10.12 39.04 4.14
C GLN A 124 -10.61 40.18 5.05
N GLU A 125 -11.78 40.04 5.69
CA GLU A 125 -12.38 41.12 6.50
C GLU A 125 -12.25 40.87 8.01
N SER A 126 -11.54 41.72 8.75
CA SER A 126 -11.35 41.51 10.20
C SER A 126 -12.69 41.39 10.94
N PRO A 127 -12.98 40.27 11.64
CA PRO A 127 -14.26 40.13 12.30
C PRO A 127 -14.37 41.13 13.44
N SER A 128 -15.48 41.87 13.48
CA SER A 128 -15.72 42.92 14.47
C SER A 128 -16.01 42.39 15.89
N CYS A 129 -16.34 41.11 16.06
CA CYS A 129 -16.73 40.53 17.35
C CYS A 129 -15.93 39.27 17.72
N LEU A 130 -15.75 39.06 19.03
CA LEU A 130 -15.01 37.92 19.57
C LEU A 130 -15.61 36.57 19.17
N SER A 131 -16.93 36.43 19.13
CA SER A 131 -17.60 35.17 18.78
C SER A 131 -17.28 34.72 17.36
N ILE A 132 -17.32 35.63 16.38
CA ILE A 132 -16.93 35.30 15.00
C ILE A 132 -15.43 35.06 14.89
N ARG A 133 -14.59 35.81 15.62
CA ARG A 133 -13.14 35.56 15.67
C ARG A 133 -12.83 34.14 16.16
N LEU A 134 -13.50 33.65 17.20
CA LEU A 134 -13.32 32.29 17.69
C LEU A 134 -13.72 31.24 16.63
N ILE A 135 -14.81 31.48 15.89
CA ILE A 135 -15.23 30.59 14.80
C ILE A 135 -14.20 30.58 13.66
N VAL A 136 -13.67 31.75 13.29
CA VAL A 136 -12.63 31.86 12.25
C VAL A 136 -11.35 31.16 12.70
N VAL A 137 -10.89 31.38 13.93
CA VAL A 137 -9.68 30.73 14.48
C VAL A 137 -9.84 29.22 14.55
N THR A 138 -10.99 28.72 15.01
CA THR A 138 -11.27 27.28 15.05
C THR A 138 -11.35 26.66 13.65
N THR A 139 -11.94 27.36 12.69
CA THR A 139 -11.99 26.93 11.28
C THR A 139 -10.60 26.89 10.66
N LEU A 140 -9.75 27.90 10.93
CA LEU A 140 -8.36 27.93 10.48
C LEU A 140 -7.54 26.80 11.09
N LEU A 141 -7.69 26.54 12.40
CA LEU A 141 -7.00 25.45 13.08
C LEU A 141 -7.45 24.09 12.53
N PHE A 142 -8.74 23.91 12.27
CA PHE A 142 -9.28 22.71 11.65
C PHE A 142 -8.69 22.50 10.24
N GLY A 143 -8.67 23.54 9.39
CA GLY A 143 -8.06 23.49 8.07
C GLY A 143 -6.58 23.12 8.12
N TYR A 144 -5.82 23.72 9.05
CA TYR A 144 -4.42 23.41 9.25
C TYR A 144 -4.19 21.94 9.65
N LEU A 145 -4.96 21.43 10.61
CA LEU A 145 -4.87 20.03 11.04
C LEU A 145 -5.26 19.06 9.92
N LEU A 146 -6.29 19.40 9.12
CA LEU A 146 -6.72 18.63 7.98
C LEU A 146 -5.62 18.56 6.90
N CYS A 147 -5.03 19.69 6.52
CA CYS A 147 -3.94 19.74 5.54
C CYS A 147 -2.70 18.97 6.02
N ASN A 148 -2.33 19.11 7.29
CA ASN A 148 -1.17 18.43 7.86
C ASN A 148 -1.37 16.90 7.92
N SER A 149 -2.55 16.46 8.40
CA SER A 149 -2.87 15.03 8.46
C SER A 149 -2.97 14.41 7.07
N TYR A 150 -3.63 15.08 6.12
CA TYR A 150 -3.70 14.64 4.73
C TYR A 150 -2.31 14.50 4.11
N SER A 151 -1.43 15.50 4.32
CA SER A 151 -0.06 15.47 3.80
C SER A 151 0.74 14.31 4.38
N ALA A 152 0.61 14.03 5.68
CA ALA A 152 1.28 12.91 6.32
C ALA A 152 0.81 11.55 5.75
N VAL A 153 -0.50 11.38 5.57
CA VAL A 153 -1.07 10.15 4.98
C VAL A 153 -0.66 10.00 3.52
N LEU A 154 -0.69 11.07 2.74
CA LEU A 154 -0.27 11.07 1.35
C LEU A 154 1.22 10.68 1.20
N ILE A 155 2.09 11.28 2.01
CA ILE A 155 3.53 10.96 2.02
C ILE A 155 3.74 9.50 2.40
N SER A 156 3.07 9.01 3.45
CA SER A 156 3.14 7.62 3.87
C SER A 156 2.67 6.66 2.76
N TYR A 157 1.56 6.99 2.10
CA TYR A 157 1.01 6.21 1.01
C TYR A 157 1.99 6.13 -0.17
N LEU A 158 2.55 7.27 -0.60
CA LEU A 158 3.53 7.32 -1.69
C LEU A 158 4.84 6.61 -1.32
N ALA A 159 5.32 6.76 -0.08
CA ALA A 159 6.54 6.11 0.40
C ALA A 159 6.40 4.58 0.47
N SER A 160 5.22 4.07 0.83
CA SER A 160 4.98 2.63 0.97
C SER A 160 5.05 1.85 -0.36
N GLY A 161 4.92 2.54 -1.51
CA GLY A 161 5.10 1.95 -2.84
C GLY A 161 4.37 0.62 -3.00
N HIS A 162 3.04 0.66 -3.09
CA HIS A 162 2.20 -0.54 -3.22
C HIS A 162 2.53 -1.32 -4.50
N SER A 163 3.43 -2.29 -4.38
CA SER A 163 3.67 -3.32 -5.39
C SER A 163 2.91 -4.54 -4.95
N THR A 164 1.65 -4.65 -5.35
CA THR A 164 0.91 -5.89 -5.15
C THR A 164 1.56 -6.99 -5.99
N ALA A 165 1.89 -8.11 -5.35
CA ALA A 165 2.34 -9.28 -6.09
C ALA A 165 1.18 -9.73 -7.00
N PRO A 166 1.45 -10.02 -8.29
CA PRO A 166 0.39 -10.38 -9.25
C PRO A 166 -0.28 -11.73 -8.93
N PHE A 167 0.31 -12.52 -8.04
CA PHE A 167 -0.18 -13.81 -7.59
C PHE A 167 0.21 -14.06 -6.13
N SER A 168 -0.64 -14.79 -5.41
CA SER A 168 -0.41 -15.16 -4.01
C SER A 168 0.30 -16.53 -3.85
N GLY A 169 0.30 -17.36 -4.90
CA GLY A 169 0.90 -18.69 -4.87
C GLY A 169 0.96 -19.37 -6.23
N LEU A 170 1.54 -20.57 -6.27
CA LEU A 170 1.72 -21.38 -7.49
C LEU A 170 0.39 -21.75 -8.17
N ASP A 171 -0.66 -22.03 -7.40
CA ASP A 171 -1.99 -22.37 -7.94
C ASP A 171 -2.60 -21.20 -8.73
N ASP A 172 -2.37 -19.97 -8.27
CA ASP A 172 -2.87 -18.76 -8.92
C ASP A 172 -2.10 -18.48 -10.22
N VAL A 173 -0.80 -18.80 -10.26
CA VAL A 173 0.01 -18.78 -11.49
C VAL A 173 -0.53 -19.79 -12.51
N ALA A 174 -0.82 -21.01 -12.08
CA ALA A 174 -1.36 -22.07 -12.93
C ALA A 174 -2.75 -21.73 -13.49
N LYS A 175 -3.63 -21.14 -12.67
CA LYS A 175 -4.98 -20.74 -13.09
C LYS A 175 -4.98 -19.54 -14.03
N LYS A 176 -4.17 -18.51 -13.75
CA LYS A 176 -4.15 -17.29 -14.55
C LYS A 176 -3.52 -17.51 -15.92
N GLY A 177 -2.52 -18.39 -16.03
CA GLY A 177 -1.84 -18.69 -17.31
C GLY A 177 -1.13 -17.49 -17.96
N THR A 178 -1.06 -16.35 -17.27
CA THR A 178 -0.51 -15.09 -17.80
C THR A 178 1.00 -14.96 -17.62
N HIS A 179 1.60 -15.79 -16.78
CA HIS A 179 3.02 -15.71 -16.41
C HIS A 179 3.71 -17.03 -16.69
N VAL A 180 4.94 -16.96 -17.18
CA VAL A 180 5.79 -18.13 -17.41
C VAL A 180 6.59 -18.41 -16.14
N LEU A 181 6.43 -19.61 -15.59
CA LEU A 181 7.23 -20.08 -14.45
C LEU A 181 8.56 -20.63 -14.95
N CYS A 182 9.66 -20.02 -14.52
CA CYS A 182 11.01 -20.48 -14.81
C CYS A 182 11.61 -21.17 -13.59
N VAL A 183 12.08 -22.40 -13.77
CA VAL A 183 12.79 -23.18 -12.73
C VAL A 183 14.14 -23.58 -13.28
N ARG A 184 15.17 -23.64 -12.41
CA ARG A 184 16.51 -24.07 -12.81
C ARG A 184 16.49 -25.52 -13.29
N ASN A 185 17.03 -25.77 -14.47
CA ASN A 185 17.19 -27.13 -15.02
C ASN A 185 18.01 -28.01 -14.06
N GLU A 186 17.68 -29.30 -14.01
CA GLU A 186 18.34 -30.30 -13.14
C GLU A 186 18.29 -29.93 -11.64
N SER A 187 17.29 -29.16 -11.21
CA SER A 187 17.02 -28.93 -9.80
C SER A 187 15.93 -29.88 -9.29
N TYR A 188 15.91 -30.13 -7.98
CA TYR A 188 14.87 -30.95 -7.36
C TYR A 188 13.45 -30.44 -7.65
N ALA A 189 13.24 -29.12 -7.64
CA ALA A 189 11.97 -28.50 -8.02
C ALA A 189 11.58 -28.78 -9.48
N TYR A 190 12.54 -28.78 -10.41
CA TYR A 190 12.30 -29.12 -11.82
C TYR A 190 11.87 -30.59 -11.98
N LEU A 191 12.55 -31.51 -11.33
CA LEU A 191 12.22 -32.94 -11.36
C LEU A 191 10.83 -33.21 -10.76
N THR A 192 10.51 -32.54 -9.65
CA THR A 192 9.22 -32.70 -8.96
C THR A 192 8.07 -32.11 -9.77
N LEU A 193 8.23 -30.91 -10.35
CA LEU A 193 7.14 -30.22 -11.06
C LEU A 193 6.92 -30.70 -12.50
N LYS A 194 7.98 -31.15 -13.19
CA LYS A 194 7.90 -31.50 -14.62
C LYS A 194 7.98 -33.00 -14.89
N VAL A 195 8.85 -33.72 -14.18
CA VAL A 195 9.18 -35.12 -14.51
C VAL A 195 8.29 -36.11 -13.78
N ARG A 196 8.06 -35.93 -12.47
CA ARG A 196 7.16 -36.81 -11.69
C ARG A 196 5.74 -36.91 -12.25
N PRO A 197 5.01 -35.82 -12.58
CA PRO A 197 3.65 -35.92 -13.10
C PRO A 197 3.55 -36.55 -14.51
N GLN A 198 4.66 -36.71 -15.25
CA GLN A 198 4.70 -37.47 -16.50
C GLN A 198 4.96 -38.96 -16.29
N ARG A 199 5.61 -39.34 -15.18
CA ARG A 199 5.94 -40.74 -14.88
C ARG A 199 4.73 -41.51 -14.34
N ASP A 200 3.84 -40.86 -13.59
CA ASP A 200 2.60 -41.46 -13.07
C ASP A 200 1.48 -41.60 -14.12
N LYS A 201 1.74 -41.18 -15.37
CA LYS A 201 0.81 -41.29 -16.51
C LYS A 201 1.22 -42.37 -17.53
N LEU A 202 2.33 -43.07 -17.28
CA LEU A 202 2.71 -44.31 -17.97
C LEU A 202 2.48 -45.50 -17.04
#